data_AF-A0AAD8EKA7-F1
#
_entry.id   AF-A0AAD8EKA7-F1
#
_cell.length_a   1.000
_cell.length_b   1.000
_cell.length_c   1.000
_cell.angle_alpha   90.00
_cell.angle_beta   90.00
_cell.angle_gamma   90.00
#
_symmetry.space_group_name_H-M   'P 1'
#
loop_
_entity.id
_entity.type
_entity.pdbx_description
1 polymer ?
#
loop_
_entity_poly.entity_id
_entity_poly.type
_entity_poly.pdbx_seq_one_letter_code
_entity_poly.pdbx_strand_id
1 'polypeptide(L)'
;GIFDGKTYDEIQKMYPEIHEERMMDKFHFRYPDGESYQDLIERLEPLIMELARESNILVVSHAAIIRCLLGYFLDIPTGIINFFHIYILISLQLELIK
;
A
#
# COMPACT_ATOMS: atom_id res chain seq x y z
N GLY A 1 -1.65 -12.03 -7.31
CA GLY A 1 -0.82 -13.25 -7.06
C GLY A 1 -1.71 -14.44 -6.77
N ILE A 2 -1.15 -15.54 -6.26
CA ILE A 2 -1.94 -16.79 -6.08
C ILE A 2 -3.10 -16.68 -5.07
N PHE A 3 -3.13 -15.60 -4.28
CA PHE A 3 -4.20 -15.34 -3.30
C PHE A 3 -5.29 -14.39 -3.78
N ASP A 4 -5.28 -13.98 -5.04
CA ASP A 4 -6.32 -13.13 -5.58
C ASP A 4 -7.70 -13.81 -5.47
N GLY A 5 -8.69 -13.06 -4.97
CA GLY A 5 -10.05 -13.57 -4.74
C GLY A 5 -10.23 -14.39 -3.45
N LYS A 6 -9.20 -14.55 -2.63
CA LYS A 6 -9.28 -15.25 -1.34
C LYS A 6 -9.43 -14.28 -0.18
N THR A 7 -10.14 -14.72 0.86
CA THR A 7 -10.21 -14.02 2.14
C THR A 7 -8.96 -14.28 2.99
N TYR A 8 -8.68 -13.40 3.94
CA TYR A 8 -7.56 -13.59 4.87
C TYR A 8 -7.69 -14.89 5.68
N ASP A 9 -8.91 -15.24 6.10
CA ASP A 9 -9.18 -16.48 6.84
C ASP A 9 -8.89 -17.74 6.01
N GLU A 10 -9.22 -17.71 4.72
CA GLU A 10 -8.89 -18.82 3.80
C GLU A 10 -7.37 -18.94 3.63
N ILE A 11 -6.67 -17.82 3.41
CA ILE A 11 -5.21 -17.81 3.26
C ILE A 11 -4.55 -18.37 4.53
N GLN A 12 -4.98 -17.92 5.72
CA GLN A 12 -4.42 -18.40 6.99
C GLN A 12 -4.65 -19.90 7.21
N LYS A 13 -5.79 -20.44 6.77
CA LYS A 13 -6.09 -21.87 6.86
C LYS A 13 -5.29 -22.71 5.87
N MET A 14 -5.07 -22.20 4.65
CA MET A 14 -4.38 -22.94 3.59
C MET A 14 -2.85 -22.80 3.65
N TYR A 15 -2.36 -21.66 4.10
CA TYR A 15 -0.95 -21.27 4.11
C TYR A 15 -0.60 -20.51 5.41
N PRO A 16 -0.66 -21.18 6.58
CA PRO A 16 -0.39 -20.54 7.87
C PRO A 16 1.02 -19.94 7.96
N GLU A 17 2.03 -20.61 7.40
CA GLU A 17 3.42 -20.14 7.37
C GLU A 17 3.57 -18.82 6.61
N ILE A 18 2.90 -18.70 5.47
CA ILE A 18 2.88 -17.48 4.65
C ILE A 18 2.20 -16.34 5.40
N HIS A 19 1.13 -16.64 6.16
CA HIS A 19 0.48 -15.66 7.00
C HIS A 19 1.43 -15.13 8.09
N GLU A 20 2.18 -16.02 8.76
CA GLU A 20 3.16 -15.65 9.78
C GLU A 20 4.32 -14.84 9.21
N GLU A 21 4.90 -15.26 8.08
CA GLU A 21 5.97 -14.52 7.38
C GLU A 21 5.54 -13.09 7.04
N ARG A 22 4.32 -12.94 6.51
CA ARG A 22 3.77 -11.63 6.22
C ARG A 22 3.57 -10.77 7.47
N MET A 23 3.22 -11.37 8.59
CA MET A 23 3.03 -10.64 9.85
C MET A 23 4.37 -10.17 10.43
N MET A 24 5.46 -10.90 10.22
CA MET A 24 6.80 -10.52 10.67
C MET A 24 7.36 -9.31 9.90
N ASP A 25 7.25 -9.32 8.58
CA ASP A 25 7.74 -8.22 7.73
C ASP A 25 6.81 -7.97 6.54
N LYS A 26 5.68 -7.32 6.82
CA LYS A 26 4.68 -7.00 5.80
C LYS A 26 5.22 -6.12 4.67
N PHE A 27 6.26 -5.32 4.91
CA PHE A 27 6.76 -4.39 3.90
C PHE A 27 7.54 -5.13 2.81
N HIS A 28 8.49 -5.98 3.22
CA HIS A 28 9.33 -6.74 2.29
C HIS A 28 8.70 -8.08 1.86
N PHE A 29 7.68 -8.56 2.58
CA PHE A 29 6.98 -9.78 2.22
C PHE A 29 6.37 -9.68 0.82
N ARG A 30 6.81 -10.55 -0.08
CA ARG A 30 6.31 -10.68 -1.45
C ARG A 30 5.35 -11.86 -1.52
N TYR A 31 4.10 -11.58 -1.93
CA TYR A 31 3.14 -12.65 -2.20
C TYR A 31 3.64 -13.57 -3.33
N PRO A 32 3.39 -14.89 -3.26
CA PRO A 32 3.73 -15.77 -4.38
C PRO A 32 2.99 -15.34 -5.65
N ASP A 33 3.74 -15.20 -6.74
CA ASP A 33 3.30 -14.61 -8.01
C ASP A 33 2.65 -13.22 -7.86
N GLY A 34 3.10 -12.44 -6.87
CA GLY A 34 2.56 -11.11 -6.56
C GLY A 34 3.66 -10.10 -6.21
N GLU A 35 3.20 -8.95 -5.69
CA GLU A 35 4.05 -7.82 -5.30
C GLU A 35 4.19 -7.74 -3.77
N SER A 36 5.33 -7.23 -3.31
CA SER A 36 5.51 -6.67 -1.97
C SER A 36 5.14 -5.17 -1.94
N TYR A 37 5.12 -4.56 -0.76
CA TYR A 37 4.99 -3.09 -0.68
C TYR A 37 6.22 -2.36 -1.24
N GLN A 38 7.41 -2.96 -1.15
CA GLN A 38 8.60 -2.42 -1.76
C GLN A 38 8.45 -2.34 -3.29
N ASP A 39 8.04 -3.45 -3.93
CA ASP A 39 7.80 -3.48 -5.38
C ASP A 39 6.77 -2.42 -5.81
N LEU A 40 5.74 -2.24 -4.98
CA LEU A 40 4.69 -1.25 -5.20
C LEU A 40 5.23 0.18 -5.17
N ILE A 41 6.11 0.51 -4.22
CA ILE A 41 6.72 1.83 -4.10
C ILE A 41 7.64 2.12 -5.28
N GLU A 42 8.49 1.16 -5.65
CA GLU A 42 9.40 1.28 -6.80
C GLU A 42 8.61 1.56 -8.08
N ARG A 43 7.47 0.89 -8.28
CA ARG A 43 6.58 1.14 -9.42
C ARG A 43 5.84 2.47 -9.35
N LEU A 44 5.59 3.00 -8.15
CA LEU A 44 4.89 4.27 -7.95
C LEU A 44 5.81 5.49 -8.03
N GLU A 45 7.13 5.32 -7.93
CA GLU A 45 8.08 6.43 -7.93
C GLU A 45 7.92 7.38 -9.15
N PRO A 46 7.78 6.91 -10.40
CA PRO A 46 7.56 7.81 -11.53
C PRO A 46 6.24 8.57 -11.42
N LEU A 47 5.17 7.92 -10.95
CA LEU A 47 3.86 8.54 -10.77
C LEU A 47 3.90 9.62 -9.68
N ILE A 48 4.58 9.35 -8.56
CA ILE A 48 4.73 10.31 -7.48
C ILE A 48 5.42 11.59 -7.97
N MET A 49 6.45 11.46 -8.80
CA MET A 49 7.16 12.60 -9.40
C MET A 49 6.26 13.45 -10.30
N GLU A 50 5.34 12.83 -11.03
CA GLU A 50 4.33 13.54 -11.83
C GLU A 50 3.30 14.23 -10.93
N LEU A 51 2.75 13.51 -9.94
CA LEU A 51 1.77 14.05 -9.01
C LEU A 51 2.30 15.26 -8.22
N ALA A 52 3.58 15.26 -7.84
CA ALA A 52 4.18 16.36 -7.09
C ALA A 52 4.25 17.69 -7.87
N ARG A 53 4.18 17.65 -9.21
CA ARG A 53 4.27 18.84 -10.08
C ARG A 53 2.94 19.57 -10.22
N GLU A 54 1.84 18.85 -10.11
CA GLU A 54 0.49 19.41 -10.22
C GLU A 54 0.04 20.05 -8.90
N SER A 55 -1.00 20.89 -8.96
CA SER A 55 -1.54 21.61 -7.80
C SER A 55 -2.86 21.06 -7.28
N ASN A 56 -3.73 20.55 -8.16
CA ASN A 56 -5.05 20.02 -7.81
C ASN A 56 -5.28 18.68 -8.51
N ILE A 57 -5.20 17.58 -7.75
CA ILE A 57 -5.33 16.22 -8.28
C ILE A 57 -6.35 15.44 -7.46
N LEU A 58 -7.19 14.68 -8.14
CA LEU A 58 -8.00 13.62 -7.54
C LEU A 58 -7.41 12.27 -7.93
N VAL A 59 -6.91 11.52 -6.94
CA VAL A 59 -6.44 10.14 -7.14
C VAL A 59 -7.52 9.16 -6.68
N VAL A 60 -8.03 8.34 -7.61
CA VAL A 60 -8.94 7.22 -7.31
C VAL A 60 -8.16 5.92 -7.49
N SER A 61 -7.98 5.16 -6.42
CA SER A 61 -7.18 3.94 -6.45
C SER A 61 -7.57 2.96 -5.34
N HIS A 62 -6.75 1.93 -5.14
CA HIS A 62 -6.94 0.89 -4.13
C HIS A 62 -6.17 1.20 -2.84
N ALA A 63 -6.56 0.55 -1.74
CA ALA A 63 -6.03 0.85 -0.41
C ALA A 63 -4.50 0.67 -0.28
N ALA A 64 -3.85 -0.23 -1.01
CA ALA A 64 -2.39 -0.39 -0.97
C ALA A 64 -1.66 0.80 -1.62
N ILE A 65 -2.15 1.25 -2.78
CA ILE A 65 -1.62 2.41 -3.51
C ILE A 65 -1.81 3.69 -2.68
N ILE A 66 -3.01 3.91 -2.14
CA ILE A 66 -3.30 5.11 -1.34
C ILE A 66 -2.38 5.16 -0.12
N ARG A 67 -2.14 4.04 0.58
CA ARG A 67 -1.18 3.99 1.70
C ARG A 67 0.23 4.43 1.29
N CYS A 68 0.70 4.00 0.13
CA CYS A 68 2.03 4.37 -0.37
C CYS A 68 2.10 5.87 -0.68
N LEU A 69 1.07 6.41 -1.35
CA LEU A 69 0.99 7.84 -1.67
C LEU A 69 0.92 8.69 -0.39
N LEU A 70 0.10 8.30 0.58
CA LEU A 70 0.03 8.98 1.88
C LEU A 70 1.35 8.89 2.62
N GLY A 71 2.01 7.73 2.58
CA GLY A 71 3.33 7.56 3.17
C GLY A 71 4.35 8.55 2.64
N TYR A 72 4.37 8.72 1.33
CA TYR A 72 5.26 9.67 0.66
C TYR A 72 4.90 11.13 1.01
N PHE A 73 3.64 11.54 0.82
CA PHE A 73 3.24 12.94 0.97
C PHE A 73 3.17 13.43 2.42
N LEU A 74 3.04 12.53 3.39
CA LEU A 74 3.00 12.85 4.82
C LEU A 74 4.32 12.54 5.55
N ASP A 75 5.37 12.15 4.81
CA ASP A 75 6.68 11.76 5.37
C ASP A 75 6.57 10.70 6.48
N ILE A 76 5.71 9.70 6.25
CA ILE A 76 5.47 8.62 7.21
C ILE A 76 6.48 7.49 6.93
N PRO A 77 7.22 7.01 7.96
CA PRO A 77 8.12 5.89 7.82
C PRO A 77 7.42 4.62 7.29
N THR A 78 8.08 3.90 6.39
CA THR A 78 7.55 2.70 5.71
C THR A 78 7.05 1.62 6.68
N GLY A 79 7.70 1.48 7.84
CA GLY A 79 7.27 0.57 8.90
C GLY A 79 5.89 0.90 9.48
N ILE A 80 5.44 2.16 9.41
CA ILE A 80 4.17 2.63 9.98
C ILE A 80 3.05 2.63 8.93
N ILE A 81 3.39 2.81 7.65
CA ILE A 81 2.44 2.83 6.51
C ILE A 81 1.50 1.61 6.52
N ASN A 82 2.02 0.46 6.93
CA ASN A 82 1.32 -0.82 6.97
C ASN A 82 0.14 -0.89 7.96
N PHE A 83 0.07 0.04 8.92
CA PHE A 83 -0.93 0.06 10.00
C PHE A 83 -2.09 1.03 9.77
N PHE A 84 -2.07 1.83 8.70
CA PHE A 84 -3.18 2.72 8.39
C PHE A 84 -4.40 1.93 7.91
N HIS A 85 -5.48 1.97 8.69
CA HIS A 85 -6.79 1.53 8.26
C HIS A 85 -7.44 2.63 7.42
N ILE A 86 -7.38 2.48 6.09
CA ILE A 86 -8.11 3.32 5.15
C ILE A 86 -9.48 2.71 4.96
N TYR A 87 -10.52 3.39 5.45
CA TYR A 87 -11.90 3.01 5.18
C TYR A 87 -12.30 3.51 3.78
N ILE A 88 -13.00 2.66 3.02
CA ILE A 88 -13.31 2.81 1.58
C ILE A 88 -14.06 4.10 1.22
N LEU A 89 -14.66 4.79 2.19
CA LEU A 89 -15.49 5.99 1.98
C LEU A 89 -14.82 7.30 2.41
N ILE A 90 -13.52 7.30 2.74
CA ILE A 90 -12.85 8.52 3.20
C ILE A 90 -12.32 9.29 1.99
N SER A 91 -12.91 10.46 1.71
CA SER A 91 -12.22 11.49 0.93
C SER A 91 -11.21 12.19 1.84
N LEU A 92 -9.93 12.13 1.46
CA LEU A 92 -8.85 12.83 2.17
C LEU A 92 -8.34 13.97 1.29
N GLN A 93 -8.47 15.20 1.78
CA GLN A 93 -7.86 16.38 1.16
C GLN A 93 -6.53 16.64 1.87
N LEU A 94 -5.44 16.60 1.11
CA LEU A 94 -4.12 16.99 1.57
C LEU A 94 -3.79 18.37 1.02
N GLU A 95 -3.56 19.33 1.91
CA GLU A 95 -3.02 20.64 1.55
C GLU A 95 -1.50 20.60 1.75
N LEU A 96 -0.77 20.31 0.67
CA LEU A 96 0.68 20.37 0.67
C LEU A 96 1.11 21.85 0.59
N ILE A 97 1.65 22.36 1.69
CA ILE A 97 2.26 23.69 1.72
C ILE A 97 3.61 23.57 0.98
N LYS A 98 3.67 24.06 -0.26
CA LYS A 98 4.93 24.20 -1.02
C LYS A 98 5.73 25.41 -0.55
#